data_AF-A0A9W7DT01-F1
#
_entry.id   AF-A0A9W7DT01-F1
#
_cell.length_a   1.000
_cell.length_b   1.000
_cell.length_c   1.000
_cell.angle_alpha   90.00
_cell.angle_beta   90.00
_cell.angle_gamma   90.00
#
_symmetry.space_group_name_H-M   'P 1'
#
loop_
_entity.id
_entity.type
_entity.pdbx_description
1 polymer ?
#
loop_
_entity_poly.entity_id
_entity_poly.type
_entity_poly.pdbx_seq_one_letter_code
_entity_poly.pdbx_strand_id
1 'polypeptide(L)'
;MQLCSPEVPKDLTQLVAKVSEEALSFTLVSPKPSLTEVTTAVVIAMANCFEDGLLYVEGLSRFNHSCNPNAIYLPISQNGKHVKALRDISPGEEITVSYLGLKVYAGREERHRILMESKFFQC
;
A
#
# COMPACT_ATOMS: atom_id res chain seq x y z
N MET A 1 8.18 6.41 35.78
CA MET A 1 8.79 6.82 34.49
C MET A 1 7.75 7.68 33.79
N GLN A 2 7.99 8.98 33.73
CA GLN A 2 7.01 9.98 33.32
C GLN A 2 7.03 10.08 31.79
N LEU A 3 5.91 9.72 31.15
CA LEU A 3 5.74 9.78 29.70
C LEU A 3 5.51 11.23 29.29
N CYS A 4 6.49 11.84 28.60
CA CYS A 4 6.29 13.12 27.91
C CYS A 4 5.42 12.88 26.67
N SER A 5 4.18 13.34 26.71
CA SER A 5 3.34 13.46 25.52
C SER A 5 3.92 14.54 24.59
N PRO A 6 3.99 14.32 23.26
CA PRO A 6 4.37 15.39 22.33
C PRO A 6 3.31 16.50 22.38
N GLU A 7 3.75 17.74 22.58
CA GLU A 7 2.87 18.91 22.58
C GLU A 7 2.24 19.08 21.20
N VAL A 8 0.91 18.92 21.13
CA VAL A 8 0.12 19.26 19.95
C VAL A 8 0.18 20.79 19.78
N PRO A 9 0.59 21.32 18.61
CA PRO A 9 0.63 22.76 18.38
C PRO A 9 -0.73 23.39 18.65
N LYS A 10 -0.78 24.36 19.56
CA LYS A 10 -2.01 25.01 20.03
C LYS A 10 -2.70 25.90 18.99
N ASP A 11 -2.10 26.06 17.81
CA ASP A 11 -2.58 26.94 16.75
C ASP A 11 -2.55 26.21 15.40
N LEU A 12 -3.71 25.64 15.02
CA LEU A 12 -3.91 24.94 13.75
C LEU A 12 -3.70 25.87 12.54
N THR A 13 -3.85 27.18 12.72
CA THR A 13 -3.73 28.19 11.66
C THR A 13 -2.28 28.34 11.19
N GLN A 14 -1.30 28.19 12.09
CA GLN A 14 0.13 28.21 11.72
C GLN A 14 0.55 26.95 10.96
N LEU A 15 -0.03 25.80 11.29
CA LEU A 15 0.25 24.55 10.58
C LEU A 15 -0.30 24.58 9.14
N VAL A 16 -1.51 25.12 8.96
CA VAL A 16 -2.13 25.30 7.65
C VAL A 16 -1.35 26.31 6.79
N ALA A 17 -0.89 27.41 7.38
CA ALA A 17 -0.07 28.40 6.68
C ALA A 17 1.27 27.82 6.19
N LYS A 18 1.96 27.05 7.04
CA LYS A 18 3.24 26.41 6.70
C LYS A 18 3.11 25.36 5.61
N VAL A 19 2.05 24.54 5.68
CA VAL A 19 1.71 23.57 4.62
C VAL A 19 1.38 24.30 3.31
N SER A 20 0.73 25.46 3.37
CA SER A 20 0.37 26.23 2.17
C SER A 20 1.58 26.84 1.46
N GLU A 21 2.56 27.41 2.19
CA GLU A 21 3.79 27.96 1.58
C GLU A 21 4.70 26.87 1.01
N GLU A 22 4.88 25.75 1.72
CA GLU A 22 5.67 24.62 1.22
C GLU A 22 5.01 23.99 -0.02
N ALA A 23 3.68 23.81 -0.02
CA ALA A 23 2.92 23.32 -1.17
C ALA A 23 2.97 24.29 -2.37
N LEU A 24 2.94 25.61 -2.13
CA LEU A 24 3.08 26.63 -3.17
C LEU A 24 4.49 26.61 -3.80
N SER A 25 5.54 26.42 -2.99
CA SER A 25 6.91 26.28 -3.49
C SER A 25 7.12 25.02 -4.33
N PHE A 26 6.45 23.92 -3.99
CA PHE A 26 6.49 22.65 -4.73
C PHE A 26 5.76 22.74 -6.07
N THR A 27 4.67 23.52 -6.11
CA THR A 27 3.82 23.66 -7.32
C THR A 27 4.47 24.51 -8.42
N LEU A 28 5.44 25.37 -8.09
CA LEU A 28 6.01 26.36 -9.01
C LEU A 28 7.31 25.93 -9.71
N VAL A 29 7.93 24.80 -9.33
CA VAL A 29 9.29 24.43 -9.80
C VAL A 29 9.32 23.15 -10.66
N SER A 30 8.31 22.28 -10.60
CA SER A 30 8.28 21.05 -11.39
C SER A 30 7.56 21.24 -12.74
N PRO A 31 8.10 20.71 -13.85
CA PRO A 31 7.36 20.67 -15.11
C PRO A 31 6.03 19.93 -14.91
N LYS A 32 4.97 20.43 -15.55
CA LYS A 32 3.67 19.75 -15.53
C LYS A 32 3.86 18.35 -16.10
N PRO A 33 3.43 17.28 -15.40
CA PRO A 33 3.62 15.93 -15.89
C PRO A 33 2.85 15.72 -17.19
N SER A 34 3.45 14.96 -18.10
CA SER A 34 2.80 14.45 -19.29
C SER A 34 1.62 13.55 -18.93
N LEU A 35 0.68 13.38 -19.87
CA LEU A 35 -0.43 12.45 -19.68
C LEU A 35 0.07 11.03 -19.38
N THR A 36 1.14 10.60 -20.05
CA THR A 36 1.75 9.29 -19.84
C THR A 36 2.25 9.11 -18.40
N GLU A 37 2.96 10.11 -17.85
CA GLU A 37 3.44 10.05 -16.46
C GLU A 37 2.29 9.95 -15.46
N VAL A 38 1.22 10.73 -15.67
CA VAL A 38 0.02 10.67 -14.83
C VAL A 38 -0.64 9.29 -14.94
N THR A 39 -0.83 8.77 -16.15
CA THR A 39 -1.42 7.44 -16.37
C THR A 39 -0.58 6.33 -15.74
N THR A 40 0.74 6.37 -15.90
CA THR A 40 1.65 5.40 -15.29
C THR A 40 1.56 5.43 -13.77
N ALA A 41 1.58 6.61 -13.15
CA ALA A 41 1.43 6.74 -11.70
C ALA A 41 0.10 6.18 -11.19
N VAL A 42 -1.00 6.45 -11.91
CA VAL A 42 -2.33 5.90 -11.59
C VAL A 42 -2.34 4.37 -11.66
N VAL A 43 -1.79 3.78 -12.72
CA VAL A 43 -1.72 2.32 -12.87
C VAL A 43 -0.86 1.69 -11.77
N ILE A 44 0.30 2.29 -11.45
CA ILE A 44 1.15 1.83 -10.35
C ILE A 44 0.37 1.85 -9.03
N ALA A 45 -0.33 2.95 -8.73
CA ALA A 45 -1.13 3.06 -7.52
C ALA A 45 -2.26 2.03 -7.48
N MET A 46 -3.03 1.86 -8.56
CA MET A 46 -4.11 0.87 -8.63
C MET A 46 -3.59 -0.57 -8.41
N ALA A 47 -2.44 -0.90 -8.97
CA ALA A 47 -1.85 -2.23 -8.83
C ALA A 47 -1.25 -2.49 -7.44
N ASN A 48 -0.76 -1.46 -6.74
CA ASN A 48 0.12 -1.66 -5.57
C ASN A 48 -0.34 -0.99 -4.27
N CYS A 49 -1.29 -0.05 -4.32
CA CYS A 49 -1.84 0.56 -3.11
C CYS A 49 -2.64 -0.47 -2.31
N PHE A 50 -2.52 -0.36 -0.99
CA PHE A 50 -3.28 -1.16 -0.05
C PHE A 50 -4.55 -0.42 0.40
N GLU A 51 -5.41 -1.10 1.16
CA GLU A 51 -6.71 -0.56 1.63
C GLU A 51 -6.60 0.73 2.48
N ASP A 52 -5.43 1.01 3.07
CA ASP A 52 -5.12 2.25 3.79
C ASP A 52 -4.74 3.42 2.86
N GLY A 53 -4.77 3.21 1.54
CA GLY A 53 -4.36 4.18 0.54
C GLY A 53 -2.84 4.35 0.43
N LEU A 54 -2.06 3.56 1.16
CA LEU A 54 -0.61 3.67 1.19
C LEU A 54 0.06 2.71 0.20
N LEU A 55 1.16 3.19 -0.39
CA LEU A 55 2.03 2.44 -1.29
C LEU A 55 3.35 2.13 -0.57
N TYR A 56 3.73 0.85 -0.53
CA TYR A 56 4.94 0.39 0.16
C TYR A 56 5.96 -0.13 -0.86
N VAL A 57 6.53 0.80 -1.62
CA VAL A 57 7.37 0.55 -2.81
C VAL A 57 8.61 -0.31 -2.56
N GLU A 58 9.23 -0.22 -1.37
CA GLU A 58 10.49 -0.91 -1.07
C GLU A 58 10.32 -2.31 -0.45
N GLY A 59 9.10 -2.82 -0.31
CA GLY A 59 8.90 -4.11 0.34
C GLY A 59 7.58 -4.79 0.03
N LEU A 60 6.50 -4.34 0.66
CA LEU A 60 5.24 -5.08 0.68
C LEU A 60 4.61 -5.23 -0.71
N SER A 61 4.76 -4.25 -1.58
CA SER A 61 4.20 -4.32 -2.94
C SER A 61 4.91 -5.35 -3.84
N ARG A 62 5.97 -6.04 -3.38
CA ARG A 62 6.72 -7.03 -4.18
C ARG A 62 6.20 -8.48 -4.04
N PHE A 63 5.36 -8.78 -3.05
CA PHE A 63 4.87 -10.14 -2.86
C PHE A 63 3.76 -10.47 -3.86
N ASN A 64 3.93 -11.56 -4.60
CA ASN A 64 2.91 -12.04 -5.53
C ASN A 64 1.70 -12.68 -4.83
N HIS A 65 0.63 -12.84 -5.59
CA HIS A 65 -0.58 -13.49 -5.13
C HIS A 65 -0.47 -15.02 -5.09
N SER A 66 -1.08 -15.64 -4.09
CA SER A 66 -1.53 -17.04 -4.15
C SER A 66 -2.89 -17.17 -3.45
N CYS A 67 -3.78 -17.99 -4.02
CA CYS A 67 -5.03 -18.41 -3.35
C CYS A 67 -4.76 -19.35 -2.15
N ASN A 68 -3.56 -19.94 -2.07
CA ASN A 68 -3.08 -20.72 -0.93
C ASN A 68 -1.73 -20.13 -0.45
N PRO A 69 -1.74 -18.94 0.18
CA PRO A 69 -0.53 -18.18 0.47
C PRO A 69 0.28 -18.82 1.61
N ASN A 70 1.58 -18.53 1.64
CA ASN A 70 2.46 -18.92 2.75
C ASN A 70 2.76 -17.77 3.71
N ALA A 71 2.28 -16.55 3.43
CA ALA A 71 2.39 -15.39 4.29
C ALA A 71 1.12 -14.52 4.32
N ILE A 72 0.99 -13.68 5.35
CA ILE A 72 -0.16 -12.77 5.54
C ILE A 72 0.31 -11.36 5.93
N TYR A 73 -0.40 -10.35 5.43
CA TYR A 73 -0.28 -8.98 5.94
C TYR A 73 -0.99 -8.84 7.27
N LEU A 74 -0.33 -8.22 8.23
CA LEU A 74 -0.93 -7.83 9.50
C LEU A 74 -1.23 -6.32 9.49
N PRO A 75 -2.36 -5.89 10.08
CA PRO A 75 -2.69 -4.48 10.20
C PRO A 75 -1.59 -3.69 10.91
N ILE A 76 -1.57 -2.40 10.63
CA ILE A 76 -0.59 -1.45 11.16
C ILE A 76 -0.63 -1.46 12.69
N SER A 77 0.50 -1.84 13.30
CA SER A 77 0.81 -1.41 14.67
C SER A 77 1.50 -0.03 14.60
N GLN A 78 1.88 0.58 15.72
CA GLN A 78 2.55 1.90 15.74
C GLN A 78 3.78 2.02 14.80
N ASN A 79 4.32 0.90 14.28
CA ASN A 79 5.50 0.82 13.41
C ASN A 79 5.21 0.43 11.94
N GLY A 80 3.96 0.46 11.46
CA GLY A 80 3.63 0.16 10.06
C GLY A 80 3.08 -1.25 9.82
N LYS A 81 2.92 -1.63 8.55
CA LYS A 81 2.43 -2.96 8.14
C LYS A 81 3.54 -4.01 8.22
N HIS A 82 3.18 -5.20 8.70
CA HIS A 82 4.09 -6.34 8.80
C HIS A 82 3.59 -7.52 7.97
N VAL A 83 4.52 -8.39 7.59
CA VAL A 83 4.21 -9.68 6.96
C VAL A 83 4.67 -10.80 7.88
N LYS A 84 3.82 -11.81 8.05
CA LYS A 84 4.14 -12.98 8.86
C LYS A 84 3.95 -14.25 8.04
N ALA A 85 4.87 -15.19 8.20
CA ALA A 85 4.74 -16.52 7.64
C ALA A 85 3.59 -17.29 8.31
N LEU A 86 2.81 -18.03 7.53
CA LEU A 86 1.72 -18.90 7.98
C LEU A 86 2.18 -20.34 8.23
N ARG A 87 3.35 -20.70 7.68
CA ARG A 87 4.02 -21.99 7.80
C ARG A 87 5.52 -21.80 7.57
N ASP A 88 6.30 -22.86 7.73
CA ASP A 88 7.70 -22.87 7.30
C ASP A 88 7.80 -22.62 5.79
N ILE A 89 8.76 -21.78 5.41
CA ILE A 89 9.06 -21.39 4.02
C ILE A 89 10.50 -21.81 3.73
N SER A 90 10.69 -22.64 2.71
CA SER A 90 12.02 -23.17 2.39
C SER A 90 12.89 -22.12 1.68
N PRO A 91 14.23 -22.21 1.76
CA PRO A 91 15.10 -21.37 0.95
C PRO A 91 14.79 -21.51 -0.55
N GLY A 92 14.60 -20.37 -1.23
CA GLY A 92 14.23 -20.33 -2.65
C GLY A 92 12.74 -20.50 -2.93
N GLU A 93 11.91 -20.80 -1.92
CA GLU A 93 10.45 -20.76 -2.07
C GLU A 93 9.96 -19.32 -2.17
N GLU A 94 9.06 -19.05 -3.11
CA GLU A 94 8.46 -17.72 -3.27
C GLU A 94 7.54 -17.39 -2.09
N ILE A 95 7.72 -16.20 -1.52
CA ILE A 95 6.81 -15.68 -0.50
C ILE A 95 5.58 -15.10 -1.20
N THR A 96 4.41 -15.65 -0.92
CA THR A 96 3.13 -15.25 -1.53
C THR A 96 2.10 -14.86 -0.48
N VAL A 97 1.22 -13.94 -0.85
CA VAL A 97 0.15 -13.39 -0.02
C VAL A 97 -1.19 -13.47 -0.76
N SER A 98 -2.31 -13.31 -0.05
CA SER A 98 -3.62 -13.18 -0.72
C SER A 98 -3.97 -11.71 -0.96
N TYR A 99 -4.31 -11.35 -2.21
CA TYR A 99 -4.88 -10.04 -2.55
C TYR A 99 -6.40 -10.00 -2.39
N LEU A 100 -7.01 -11.15 -2.08
CA LEU A 100 -8.47 -11.32 -2.08
C LEU A 100 -9.09 -11.09 -0.70
N GLY A 101 -8.29 -10.96 0.36
CA GLY A 101 -8.79 -10.95 1.73
C GLY A 101 -9.71 -12.15 1.99
N LEU A 102 -10.88 -11.91 2.58
CA LEU A 102 -11.89 -12.95 2.82
C LEU A 102 -12.47 -13.56 1.53
N LYS A 103 -12.34 -12.90 0.37
CA LYS A 103 -12.81 -13.44 -0.91
C LYS A 103 -11.93 -14.59 -1.42
N VAL A 104 -10.85 -14.95 -0.72
CA VAL A 104 -10.10 -16.18 -0.98
C VAL A 104 -10.98 -17.44 -0.85
N TYR A 105 -12.04 -17.38 -0.04
CA TYR A 105 -13.00 -18.47 0.12
C TYR A 105 -14.13 -18.47 -0.94
N ALA A 106 -14.15 -17.48 -1.84
CA ALA A 106 -15.09 -17.46 -2.96
C ALA A 106 -14.78 -18.59 -3.97
N GLY A 107 -15.74 -18.88 -4.85
CA GLY A 107 -15.56 -19.81 -5.96
C GLY A 107 -14.49 -19.36 -6.94
N ARG A 108 -13.90 -20.30 -7.68
CA ARG A 108 -12.77 -20.07 -8.61
C ARG A 108 -13.04 -18.93 -9.59
N GLU A 109 -14.18 -18.95 -10.26
CA GLU A 109 -14.57 -17.94 -11.24
C GLU A 109 -14.59 -16.53 -10.64
N GLU A 110 -15.14 -16.39 -9.43
CA GLU A 110 -15.21 -15.10 -8.76
C GLU A 110 -13.81 -14.59 -8.36
N ARG A 111 -12.93 -15.48 -7.87
CA ARG A 111 -11.55 -15.10 -7.56
C ARG A 111 -10.80 -14.64 -8.82
N HIS A 112 -10.93 -15.36 -9.92
CA HIS A 112 -10.33 -14.96 -11.20
C HIS A 112 -10.87 -13.61 -11.68
N ARG A 113 -12.19 -13.41 -11.61
CA ARG A 113 -12.84 -12.15 -12.00
C ARG A 113 -12.27 -10.98 -11.20
N ILE A 114 -12.19 -11.10 -9.88
CA ILE A 114 -11.66 -10.04 -9.01
C ILE A 114 -10.19 -9.73 -9.34
N LEU A 115 -9.35 -10.75 -9.51
CA LEU A 115 -7.93 -10.55 -9.82
C LEU A 115 -7.72 -9.93 -11.20
N MET A 116 -8.48 -10.34 -12.20
CA MET A 116 -8.43 -9.72 -13.54
C MET A 116 -8.87 -8.26 -13.51
N GLU A 117 -9.95 -7.93 -12.81
CA GLU A 117 -10.46 -6.55 -12.73
C GLU A 117 -9.56 -5.62 -11.91
N SER A 118 -8.96 -6.12 -10.83
CA SER A 118 -8.20 -5.27 -9.88
C SER A 118 -6.69 -5.32 -10.05
N LYS A 119 -6.14 -6.41 -10.59
CA LYS A 119 -4.70 -6.67 -10.68
C LYS A 119 -4.25 -7.13 -12.06
N PHE A 120 -5.17 -7.29 -13.02
CA PHE A 120 -4.88 -7.55 -14.43
C PHE A 120 -4.13 -8.87 -14.69
N PHE A 121 -4.34 -9.89 -13.84
CA PHE A 121 -3.77 -11.23 -14.04
C PHE A 121 -4.74 -12.32 -13.58
N GLN A 122 -4.50 -13.54 -14.08
CA GLN A 122 -5.22 -14.74 -13.67
C GLN A 122 -4.30 -15.61 -12.80
N CYS A 123 -4.80 -16.03 -11.63
CA CYS A 123 -4.13 -16.92 -10.68
C CYS A 123 -4.34 -18.40 -11.03
#